data_AF-A0A9W8J829-F1
#
_entry.id   AF-A0A9W8J829-F1
#
_cell.length_a   1.000
_cell.length_b   1.000
_cell.length_c   1.000
_cell.angle_alpha   90.00
_cell.angle_beta   90.00
_cell.angle_gamma   90.00
#
_symmetry.space_group_name_H-M   'P 1'
#
loop_
_entity.id
_entity.type
_entity.pdbx_description
1 polymer ?
#
loop_
_entity_poly.entity_id
_entity_poly.type
_entity_poly.pdbx_seq_one_letter_code
_entity_poly.pdbx_strand_id
1 'polypeptide(L)'
;MGKDHTVKAFVIMSNQGKSNKHGRIDFHAAVRHRFPELCAIGAVAMQLFSHFHIANGKRPDFSPDFESPQASDIGFRSWYQWLLFPGSKSHTEEMSPQAHRARVNGFKLRYDIFCQKVTHTGRVRGAEDGIEFGATVEGVKALGLWSQGGSFRNAYNRTLPIDAMLALAYFNGERKDNYFIPRDFLEPPAALLSKIFPFIEEEDTEYKSRLKRYGSIAKDESLVYFLDVLRLFRRILLQDVAAIAQKQPDLSLLRYSPFNTPAFHAYASTTNSIIEKAEAQARENRQNLPEQLTQTFAAHLSAVHLQQQLQQNQLEELRDAILGIATPGAFSAKKRKALSEFEDGKSPPHLSTRRSI
;
A
#
# COMPACT_ATOMS: atom_id res chain seq x y z
N MET A 1 -2.43 18.44 -2.74
CA MET A 1 -1.57 17.39 -2.14
C MET A 1 -0.23 17.40 -2.85
N GLY A 2 0.89 17.32 -2.13
CA GLY A 2 2.24 17.29 -2.71
C GLY A 2 2.55 15.97 -3.44
N LYS A 3 3.60 15.96 -4.27
CA LYS A 3 4.00 14.86 -5.16
C LYS A 3 4.27 13.49 -4.48
N ASP A 4 4.33 13.44 -3.14
CA ASP A 4 4.71 12.25 -2.37
C ASP A 4 3.56 11.56 -1.61
N HIS A 5 2.29 11.92 -1.88
CA HIS A 5 1.18 11.25 -1.20
C HIS A 5 1.00 9.81 -1.74
N THR A 6 1.40 8.84 -0.94
CA THR A 6 1.27 7.41 -1.26
C THR A 6 -0.06 6.87 -0.77
N VAL A 7 -0.83 6.27 -1.67
CA VAL A 7 -2.10 5.60 -1.36
C VAL A 7 -1.88 4.10 -1.35
N LYS A 8 -2.27 3.44 -0.25
CA LYS A 8 -2.25 1.98 -0.15
C LYS A 8 -3.45 1.40 -0.89
N ALA A 9 -3.19 0.63 -1.93
CA ALA A 9 -4.19 -0.19 -2.60
C ALA A 9 -4.13 -1.64 -2.08
N PHE A 10 -5.30 -2.22 -1.82
CA PHE A 10 -5.42 -3.66 -1.62
C PHE A 10 -5.69 -4.32 -2.97
N VAL A 11 -4.90 -5.33 -3.34
CA VAL A 11 -4.95 -5.95 -4.66
C VAL A 11 -5.08 -7.46 -4.50
N ILE A 12 -6.13 -8.02 -5.08
CA ILE A 12 -6.31 -9.46 -5.25
C ILE A 12 -5.87 -9.82 -6.66
N MET A 13 -4.97 -10.78 -6.77
CA MET A 13 -4.49 -11.31 -8.05
C MET A 13 -5.30 -12.55 -8.43
N SER A 14 -5.70 -12.64 -9.69
CA SER A 14 -6.34 -13.85 -10.22
C SER A 14 -5.74 -14.20 -11.58
N ASN A 15 -5.36 -15.45 -11.79
CA ASN A 15 -4.96 -15.98 -13.10
C ASN A 15 -6.06 -16.83 -13.76
N GLN A 16 -7.21 -16.99 -13.10
CA GLN A 16 -8.37 -17.72 -13.57
C GLN A 16 -9.55 -16.76 -13.79
N GLY A 17 -10.25 -16.91 -14.90
CA GLY A 17 -11.45 -16.13 -15.20
C GLY A 17 -12.12 -16.54 -16.50
N LYS A 18 -13.44 -16.35 -16.58
CA LYS A 18 -14.25 -16.75 -17.75
C LYS A 18 -13.73 -16.20 -19.08
N SER A 19 -13.11 -15.02 -19.07
CA SER A 19 -12.56 -14.36 -20.25
C SER A 19 -11.02 -14.43 -20.32
N ASN A 20 -10.36 -15.03 -19.33
CA ASN A 20 -8.91 -15.10 -19.25
C ASN A 20 -8.41 -16.46 -19.78
N LYS A 21 -8.41 -16.60 -21.11
CA LYS A 21 -8.03 -17.85 -21.80
C LYS A 21 -6.51 -18.11 -21.87
N HIS A 22 -5.69 -17.15 -21.45
CA HIS A 22 -4.22 -17.20 -21.60
C HIS A 22 -3.48 -17.19 -20.26
N GLY A 23 -4.18 -17.34 -19.13
CA GLY A 23 -3.56 -17.37 -17.80
C GLY A 23 -2.91 -16.05 -17.38
N ARG A 24 -3.38 -14.91 -17.90
CA ARG A 24 -2.88 -13.57 -17.51
C ARG A 24 -3.10 -13.34 -16.02
N ILE A 25 -2.22 -12.63 -15.34
CA ILE A 25 -2.51 -12.13 -13.99
C ILE A 25 -3.41 -10.89 -14.10
N ASP A 26 -4.66 -11.02 -13.65
CA ASP A 26 -5.60 -9.92 -13.48
C ASP A 26 -5.51 -9.36 -12.06
N PHE A 27 -5.59 -8.03 -11.95
CA PHE A 27 -5.55 -7.31 -10.68
C PHE A 27 -6.94 -6.75 -10.36
N HIS A 28 -7.50 -7.17 -9.23
CA HIS A 28 -8.73 -6.62 -8.65
C HIS A 28 -8.32 -5.74 -7.47
N ALA A 29 -8.38 -4.42 -7.66
CA ALA A 29 -7.85 -3.48 -6.70
C ALA A 29 -8.94 -2.64 -6.03
N ALA A 30 -8.72 -2.27 -4.78
CA ALA A 30 -9.56 -1.35 -4.02
C ALA A 30 -8.70 -0.44 -3.13
N VAL A 31 -9.25 0.71 -2.79
CA VAL A 31 -8.72 1.59 -1.74
C VAL A 31 -9.68 1.65 -0.56
N ARG A 32 -9.27 2.19 0.59
CA ARG A 32 -10.17 2.38 1.72
C ARG A 32 -11.32 3.29 1.29
N HIS A 33 -12.54 2.88 1.61
CA HIS A 33 -13.76 3.59 1.28
C HIS A 33 -13.98 4.77 2.24
N ARG A 34 -14.61 5.85 1.81
CA ARG A 34 -14.93 7.02 2.65
C ARG A 34 -15.71 6.62 3.90
N PHE A 35 -16.76 5.82 3.70
CA PHE A 35 -17.58 5.23 4.75
C PHE A 35 -17.05 3.84 5.16
N PRO A 36 -16.71 3.59 6.44
CA PRO A 36 -16.20 2.29 6.88
C PRO A 36 -17.19 1.14 6.65
N GLU A 37 -18.50 1.41 6.73
CA GLU A 37 -19.59 0.44 6.54
C GLU A 37 -19.62 -0.13 5.11
N LEU A 38 -19.10 0.62 4.15
CA LEU A 38 -19.06 0.27 2.72
C LEU A 38 -17.64 -0.13 2.26
N CYS A 39 -16.68 -0.23 3.19
CA CYS A 39 -15.31 -0.53 2.83
C CYS A 39 -15.11 -2.01 2.49
N ALA A 40 -14.90 -2.33 1.21
CA ALA A 40 -14.62 -3.69 0.78
C ALA A 40 -13.39 -4.31 1.47
N ILE A 41 -12.34 -3.51 1.70
CA ILE A 41 -11.14 -3.97 2.43
C ILE A 41 -11.49 -4.30 3.89
N GLY A 42 -12.26 -3.43 4.55
CA GLY A 42 -12.78 -3.66 5.90
C GLY A 42 -13.66 -4.91 5.97
N ALA A 43 -14.53 -5.12 5.00
CA ALA A 43 -15.39 -6.30 4.91
C ALA A 43 -14.58 -7.60 4.76
N VAL A 44 -13.54 -7.61 3.93
CA VAL A 44 -12.62 -8.76 3.82
C VAL A 44 -11.87 -9.00 5.14
N ALA A 45 -11.41 -7.94 5.80
CA ALA A 45 -10.78 -8.04 7.11
C ALA A 45 -11.73 -8.62 8.16
N MET A 46 -13.00 -8.19 8.17
CA MET A 46 -14.05 -8.72 9.06
C MET A 46 -14.39 -10.18 8.76
N GLN A 47 -14.38 -10.58 7.49
CA GLN A 47 -14.55 -11.99 7.10
C GLN A 47 -13.43 -12.87 7.68
N LEU A 48 -12.17 -12.44 7.55
CA LEU A 48 -11.04 -13.18 8.14
C LEU A 48 -11.06 -13.13 9.67
N PHE A 49 -11.46 -12.01 10.27
CA PHE A 49 -11.67 -11.93 11.71
C PHE A 49 -12.73 -12.92 12.18
N SER A 50 -13.88 -12.96 11.51
CA SER A 50 -14.94 -13.92 11.85
C SER A 50 -14.45 -15.36 11.74
N HIS A 51 -13.63 -15.66 10.74
CA HIS A 51 -13.08 -17.00 10.58
C HIS A 51 -12.09 -17.35 11.71
N PHE A 52 -11.06 -16.53 11.95
CA PHE A 52 -9.99 -16.86 12.90
C PHE A 52 -10.34 -16.61 14.38
N HIS A 53 -11.24 -15.68 14.68
CA HIS A 53 -11.53 -15.25 16.06
C HIS A 53 -12.90 -15.66 16.57
N ILE A 54 -13.91 -15.70 15.71
CA ILE A 54 -15.29 -15.98 16.14
C ILE A 54 -15.60 -17.47 15.97
N ALA A 55 -15.33 -18.00 14.77
CA ALA A 55 -15.56 -19.41 14.47
C ALA A 55 -14.49 -20.33 15.07
N ASN A 56 -13.48 -19.78 15.76
CA ASN A 56 -12.27 -20.49 16.18
C ASN A 56 -11.67 -21.32 15.03
N GLY A 57 -11.67 -20.76 13.82
CA GLY A 57 -11.12 -21.39 12.64
C GLY A 57 -9.65 -21.76 12.87
N LYS A 58 -9.29 -22.99 12.53
CA LYS A 58 -7.92 -23.48 12.64
C LYS A 58 -6.99 -22.57 11.84
N ARG A 59 -5.81 -22.23 12.37
CA ARG A 59 -4.75 -21.59 11.59
C ARG A 59 -4.35 -22.53 10.42
N PRO A 60 -4.15 -22.03 9.20
CA PRO A 60 -3.59 -22.85 8.13
C PRO A 60 -2.20 -23.35 8.52
N ASP A 61 -1.82 -24.51 8.01
CA ASP A 61 -0.41 -24.93 8.06
C ASP A 61 0.33 -24.29 6.88
N PHE A 62 1.27 -23.43 7.21
CA PHE A 62 2.08 -22.68 6.25
C PHE A 62 3.39 -23.39 5.91
N SER A 63 3.67 -24.52 6.53
CA SER A 63 4.89 -25.28 6.28
C SER A 63 4.86 -25.97 4.91
N PRO A 64 5.98 -25.98 4.17
CA PRO A 64 6.09 -26.80 2.97
C PRO A 64 6.19 -28.27 3.36
N ASP A 65 5.38 -29.11 2.72
CA ASP A 65 5.46 -30.56 2.79
C ASP A 65 6.21 -31.08 1.55
N PHE A 66 7.45 -31.52 1.76
CA PHE A 66 8.32 -32.04 0.71
C PHE A 66 8.06 -33.51 0.38
N GLU A 67 7.34 -34.24 1.24
CA GLU A 67 7.04 -35.66 1.08
C GLU A 67 5.68 -35.91 0.43
N SER A 68 4.86 -34.86 0.32
CA SER A 68 3.55 -34.93 -0.34
C SER A 68 3.67 -35.44 -1.79
N PRO A 69 2.77 -36.34 -2.24
CA PRO A 69 2.69 -36.72 -3.66
C PRO A 69 2.40 -35.53 -4.60
N GLN A 70 1.93 -34.40 -4.06
CA GLN A 70 1.67 -33.15 -4.80
C GLN A 70 2.83 -32.14 -4.68
N ALA A 71 3.93 -32.53 -4.03
CA ALA A 71 5.08 -31.65 -3.85
C ALA A 71 5.74 -31.33 -5.20
N SER A 72 6.09 -30.06 -5.35
CA SER A 72 7.04 -29.60 -6.38
C SER A 72 8.42 -29.42 -5.75
N ASP A 73 9.40 -28.91 -6.49
CA ASP A 73 10.75 -28.60 -5.98
C ASP A 73 10.78 -27.68 -4.75
N ILE A 74 9.69 -26.92 -4.52
CA ILE A 74 9.54 -26.04 -3.37
C ILE A 74 8.65 -26.63 -2.26
N GLY A 75 8.22 -27.88 -2.39
CA GLY A 75 7.26 -28.53 -1.49
C GLY A 75 5.80 -28.14 -1.76
N PHE A 76 4.88 -28.95 -1.26
CA PHE A 76 3.45 -28.69 -1.28
C PHE A 76 3.05 -27.76 -0.12
N ARG A 77 2.18 -26.77 -0.39
CA ARG A 77 1.67 -25.82 0.63
C ARG A 77 0.17 -25.91 0.70
N SER A 78 -0.34 -26.58 1.73
CA SER A 78 -1.78 -26.85 1.86
C SER A 78 -2.62 -25.56 1.97
N TRP A 79 -2.07 -24.51 2.59
CA TRP A 79 -2.77 -23.24 2.77
C TRP A 79 -3.12 -22.52 1.46
N TYR A 80 -2.43 -22.80 0.34
CA TYR A 80 -2.78 -22.25 -0.98
C TYR A 80 -4.13 -22.72 -1.49
N GLN A 81 -4.67 -23.82 -0.95
CA GLN A 81 -5.99 -24.32 -1.32
C GLN A 81 -7.12 -23.63 -0.56
N TRP A 82 -6.80 -22.80 0.43
CA TRP A 82 -7.81 -22.14 1.26
C TRP A 82 -8.51 -21.04 0.48
N LEU A 83 -9.83 -21.06 0.53
CA LEU A 83 -10.68 -20.09 -0.13
C LEU A 83 -11.07 -18.98 0.84
N LEU A 84 -11.06 -17.73 0.36
CA LEU A 84 -11.50 -16.57 1.14
C LEU A 84 -13.01 -16.65 1.48
N PHE A 85 -13.79 -17.23 0.57
CA PHE A 85 -15.24 -17.45 0.71
C PHE A 85 -15.58 -18.93 0.50
N PRO A 86 -15.28 -19.80 1.47
CA PRO A 86 -15.49 -21.22 1.33
C PRO A 86 -16.98 -21.59 1.42
N GLY A 87 -17.28 -22.82 0.96
CA GLY A 87 -18.53 -23.50 1.27
C GLY A 87 -18.66 -23.79 2.77
N SER A 88 -19.84 -24.28 3.19
CA SER A 88 -20.09 -24.58 4.60
C SER A 88 -19.42 -25.85 5.12
N LYS A 89 -18.86 -26.69 4.24
CA LYS A 89 -18.34 -28.01 4.57
C LYS A 89 -16.81 -28.05 4.75
N SER A 90 -16.08 -27.24 3.98
CA SER A 90 -14.62 -27.24 3.96
C SER A 90 -14.09 -25.86 3.58
N HIS A 91 -12.93 -25.48 4.12
CA HIS A 91 -12.21 -24.25 3.76
C HIS A 91 -11.59 -24.28 2.36
N THR A 92 -11.51 -25.45 1.74
CA THR A 92 -10.92 -25.66 0.40
C THR A 92 -11.97 -25.88 -0.68
N GLU A 93 -13.25 -25.98 -0.31
CA GLU A 93 -14.35 -26.23 -1.26
C GLU A 93 -15.10 -24.94 -1.58
N GLU A 94 -15.32 -24.69 -2.87
CA GLU A 94 -16.05 -23.51 -3.32
C GLU A 94 -17.52 -23.53 -2.87
N MET A 95 -18.05 -22.35 -2.54
CA MET A 95 -19.47 -22.20 -2.32
C MET A 95 -20.25 -22.47 -3.61
N SER A 96 -21.28 -23.32 -3.55
CA SER A 96 -22.07 -23.61 -4.73
C SER A 96 -22.79 -22.36 -5.28
N PRO A 97 -22.97 -22.24 -6.61
CA PRO A 97 -23.68 -21.11 -7.19
C PRO A 97 -25.12 -20.94 -6.69
N GLN A 98 -25.77 -22.03 -6.27
CA GLN A 98 -27.11 -22.02 -5.70
C GLN A 98 -27.07 -21.45 -4.27
N ALA A 99 -26.11 -21.88 -3.44
CA ALA A 99 -25.94 -21.35 -2.09
C ALA A 99 -25.62 -19.86 -2.11
N HIS A 100 -24.73 -19.41 -3.02
CA HIS A 100 -24.43 -17.99 -3.18
C HIS A 100 -25.68 -17.19 -3.58
N ARG A 101 -26.45 -17.65 -4.57
CA ARG A 101 -27.71 -16.99 -4.98
C ARG A 101 -28.72 -16.93 -3.84
N ALA A 102 -28.87 -18.01 -3.07
CA ALA A 102 -29.78 -18.06 -1.93
C ALA A 102 -29.41 -17.03 -0.85
N ARG A 103 -28.11 -16.91 -0.53
CA ARG A 103 -27.62 -15.89 0.42
C ARG A 103 -27.91 -14.46 -0.06
N VAL A 104 -27.66 -14.17 -1.34
CA VAL A 104 -27.94 -12.83 -1.91
C VAL A 104 -29.43 -12.52 -1.91
N ASN A 105 -30.28 -13.47 -2.29
CA ASN A 105 -31.73 -13.28 -2.28
C ASN A 105 -32.29 -13.14 -0.85
N GLY A 106 -31.75 -13.89 0.12
CA GLY A 106 -32.11 -13.74 1.52
C GLY A 106 -31.77 -12.35 2.07
N PHE A 107 -30.60 -11.82 1.69
CA PHE A 107 -30.22 -10.44 2.01
C PHE A 107 -31.21 -9.43 1.42
N LYS A 108 -31.54 -9.56 0.14
CA LYS A 108 -32.49 -8.66 -0.52
C LYS A 108 -33.87 -8.67 0.13
N LEU A 109 -34.38 -9.86 0.46
CA LEU A 109 -35.68 -10.01 1.12
C LEU A 109 -35.67 -9.36 2.51
N ARG A 110 -34.58 -9.50 3.26
CA ARG A 110 -34.45 -8.94 4.62
C ARG A 110 -34.46 -7.41 4.65
N TYR A 111 -33.99 -6.77 3.57
CA TYR A 111 -33.85 -5.31 3.49
C TYR A 111 -34.77 -4.69 2.42
N ASP A 112 -35.81 -5.42 1.98
CA ASP A 112 -36.78 -4.95 0.99
C ASP A 112 -36.15 -4.39 -0.31
N ILE A 113 -35.06 -5.03 -0.78
CA ILE A 113 -34.35 -4.63 -2.00
C ILE A 113 -34.94 -5.36 -3.21
N PHE A 114 -35.67 -4.61 -4.03
CA PHE A 114 -36.26 -5.11 -5.28
C PHE A 114 -35.28 -4.98 -6.45
N CYS A 115 -34.66 -6.09 -6.86
CA CYS A 115 -33.80 -6.13 -8.05
C CYS A 115 -33.80 -7.52 -8.70
N GLN A 116 -34.09 -7.57 -10.01
CA GLN A 116 -34.16 -8.81 -10.80
C GLN A 116 -32.81 -9.53 -10.94
N LYS A 117 -31.71 -8.78 -11.06
CA LYS A 117 -30.37 -9.38 -11.16
C LYS A 117 -29.97 -9.90 -9.79
N VAL A 118 -29.52 -11.15 -9.65
CA VAL A 118 -29.13 -11.70 -8.33
C VAL A 118 -27.68 -11.31 -7.98
N THR A 119 -26.70 -11.95 -8.62
CA THR A 119 -25.26 -11.75 -8.31
C THR A 119 -24.62 -10.61 -9.08
N HIS A 120 -25.35 -9.95 -9.99
CA HIS A 120 -24.83 -8.88 -10.84
C HIS A 120 -25.23 -7.47 -10.40
N THR A 121 -26.11 -7.31 -9.41
CA THR A 121 -26.59 -5.98 -8.96
C THR A 121 -25.45 -5.05 -8.58
N GLY A 122 -24.52 -5.51 -7.74
CA GLY A 122 -23.36 -4.70 -7.33
C GLY A 122 -22.43 -4.34 -8.48
N ARG A 123 -22.38 -5.15 -9.54
CA ARG A 123 -21.56 -4.87 -10.73
C ARG A 123 -22.15 -3.76 -11.60
N VAL A 124 -23.48 -3.73 -11.74
CA VAL A 124 -24.19 -2.66 -12.45
C VAL A 124 -24.06 -1.37 -11.65
N ARG A 125 -24.43 -1.42 -10.36
CA ARG A 125 -24.39 -0.27 -9.48
C ARG A 125 -22.98 0.33 -9.35
N GLY A 126 -21.95 -0.52 -9.24
CA GLY A 126 -20.56 -0.04 -9.20
C GLY A 126 -20.16 0.68 -10.49
N ALA A 127 -20.61 0.24 -11.67
CA ALA A 127 -20.31 0.97 -12.89
C ALA A 127 -20.99 2.34 -12.93
N GLU A 128 -22.25 2.42 -12.49
CA GLU A 128 -23.01 3.67 -12.39
C GLU A 128 -22.35 4.62 -11.39
N ASP A 129 -22.08 4.17 -10.17
CA ASP A 129 -21.39 4.94 -9.12
C ASP A 129 -20.01 5.41 -9.62
N GLY A 130 -19.27 4.55 -10.34
CA GLY A 130 -17.98 4.92 -10.90
C GLY A 130 -18.06 6.17 -11.78
N ILE A 131 -19.03 6.22 -12.70
CA ILE A 131 -19.24 7.37 -13.58
C ILE A 131 -19.77 8.57 -12.80
N GLU A 132 -20.74 8.36 -11.90
CA GLU A 132 -21.33 9.42 -11.06
C GLU A 132 -20.29 10.14 -10.21
N PHE A 133 -19.30 9.41 -9.68
CA PHE A 133 -18.22 9.96 -8.87
C PHE A 133 -16.99 10.39 -9.70
N GLY A 134 -17.11 10.51 -11.03
CA GLY A 134 -16.12 11.15 -11.90
C GLY A 134 -15.00 10.24 -12.41
N ALA A 135 -15.21 8.92 -12.45
CA ALA A 135 -14.30 8.04 -13.17
C ALA A 135 -14.56 8.06 -14.68
N THR A 136 -13.51 7.81 -15.45
CA THR A 136 -13.64 7.61 -16.89
C THR A 136 -14.33 6.28 -17.20
N VAL A 137 -15.03 6.20 -18.33
CA VAL A 137 -15.62 4.94 -18.82
C VAL A 137 -14.54 3.87 -19.01
N GLU A 138 -13.36 4.27 -19.48
CA GLU A 138 -12.18 3.42 -19.64
C GLU A 138 -11.67 2.91 -18.29
N GLY A 139 -11.61 3.77 -17.27
CA GLY A 139 -11.24 3.41 -15.91
C GLY A 139 -12.20 2.40 -15.29
N VAL A 140 -13.52 2.64 -15.42
CA VAL A 140 -14.57 1.71 -14.96
C VAL A 140 -14.48 0.37 -15.71
N LYS A 141 -14.26 0.38 -17.03
CA LYS A 141 -14.03 -0.83 -17.82
C LYS A 141 -12.76 -1.56 -17.42
N ALA A 142 -11.68 -0.84 -17.12
CA ALA A 142 -10.42 -1.43 -16.67
C ALA A 142 -10.59 -2.10 -15.31
N LEU A 143 -11.23 -1.42 -14.34
CA LEU A 143 -11.45 -1.94 -12.99
C LEU A 143 -12.41 -3.13 -12.98
N GLY A 144 -13.47 -3.07 -13.80
CA GLY A 144 -14.39 -4.17 -13.99
C GLY A 144 -13.82 -5.34 -14.82
N LEU A 145 -12.61 -5.22 -15.35
CA LEU A 145 -11.99 -6.17 -16.30
C LEU A 145 -12.83 -6.41 -17.56
N TRP A 146 -13.59 -5.40 -18.00
CA TRP A 146 -14.44 -5.43 -19.19
C TRP A 146 -13.71 -5.09 -20.48
N SER A 147 -12.54 -4.45 -20.42
CA SER A 147 -11.74 -4.18 -21.61
C SER A 147 -11.15 -5.49 -22.17
N GLN A 148 -11.83 -6.02 -23.18
CA GLN A 148 -11.40 -7.18 -23.97
C GLN A 148 -10.73 -6.68 -25.25
N GLY A 149 -9.42 -6.87 -25.39
CA GLY A 149 -8.73 -6.75 -26.69
C GLY A 149 -7.47 -5.90 -26.68
N GLY A 150 -6.41 -6.44 -27.30
CA GLY A 150 -5.18 -5.74 -27.65
C GLY A 150 -3.92 -6.26 -26.96
N SER A 151 -2.82 -6.38 -27.72
CA SER A 151 -1.46 -6.61 -27.21
C SER A 151 -1.04 -5.59 -26.15
N PHE A 152 -1.63 -4.39 -26.19
CA PHE A 152 -1.32 -3.28 -25.30
C PHE A 152 -1.59 -3.56 -23.81
N ARG A 153 -2.72 -4.18 -23.46
CA ARG A 153 -3.04 -4.49 -22.05
C ARG A 153 -2.18 -5.63 -21.51
N ASN A 154 -1.82 -6.59 -22.37
CA ASN A 154 -1.02 -7.74 -21.97
C ASN A 154 0.48 -7.40 -21.80
N ALA A 155 1.00 -6.45 -22.58
CA ALA A 155 2.41 -6.08 -22.58
C ALA A 155 2.74 -4.75 -21.85
N TYR A 156 1.83 -3.77 -21.83
CA TYR A 156 2.18 -2.39 -21.46
C TYR A 156 1.29 -1.74 -20.38
N ASN A 157 0.03 -2.16 -20.19
CA ASN A 157 -0.87 -1.52 -19.21
C ASN A 157 -1.17 -2.41 -18.00
N ARG A 158 -0.31 -2.36 -16.99
CA ARG A 158 -0.51 -2.94 -15.65
C ARG A 158 -0.95 -1.89 -14.61
N THR A 159 -1.28 -0.69 -15.06
CA THR A 159 -1.58 0.43 -14.16
C THR A 159 -2.98 0.25 -13.57
N LEU A 160 -3.08 0.40 -12.25
CA LEU A 160 -4.36 0.37 -11.56
C LEU A 160 -5.21 1.59 -11.99
N PRO A 161 -6.51 1.41 -12.30
CA PRO A 161 -7.39 2.51 -12.70
C PRO A 161 -7.76 3.36 -11.48
N ILE A 162 -6.86 4.26 -11.09
CA ILE A 162 -6.96 5.04 -9.85
C ILE A 162 -8.23 5.88 -9.80
N ASP A 163 -8.63 6.50 -10.91
CA ASP A 163 -9.88 7.28 -11.01
C ASP A 163 -11.11 6.44 -10.62
N ALA A 164 -11.24 5.23 -11.18
CA ALA A 164 -12.32 4.31 -10.87
C ALA A 164 -12.24 3.75 -9.44
N MET A 165 -11.03 3.48 -8.94
CA MET A 165 -10.83 3.02 -7.56
C MET A 165 -11.26 4.09 -6.55
N LEU A 166 -10.94 5.37 -6.82
CA LEU A 166 -11.35 6.50 -5.98
C LEU A 166 -12.86 6.74 -6.06
N ALA A 167 -13.44 6.69 -7.26
CA ALA A 167 -14.87 6.85 -7.47
C ALA A 167 -15.69 5.80 -6.71
N LEU A 168 -15.32 4.51 -6.83
CA LEU A 168 -15.97 3.44 -6.06
C LEU A 168 -15.73 3.52 -4.54
N ALA A 169 -14.73 4.29 -4.11
CA ALA A 169 -14.50 4.60 -2.70
C ALA A 169 -15.27 5.84 -2.21
N TYR A 170 -16.12 6.42 -3.07
CA TYR A 170 -16.93 7.63 -2.85
C TYR A 170 -16.08 8.90 -2.68
N PHE A 171 -15.01 8.96 -3.47
CA PHE A 171 -14.21 10.16 -3.70
C PHE A 171 -14.35 10.60 -5.15
N ASN A 172 -14.02 11.86 -5.44
CA ASN A 172 -14.00 12.34 -6.82
C ASN A 172 -12.83 11.70 -7.59
N GLY A 173 -13.14 10.90 -8.61
CA GLY A 173 -12.18 10.16 -9.43
C GLY A 173 -11.23 11.05 -10.24
N GLU A 174 -11.66 12.27 -10.58
CA GLU A 174 -10.85 13.28 -11.28
C GLU A 174 -9.85 13.97 -10.33
N ARG A 175 -10.18 14.03 -9.04
CA ARG A 175 -9.45 14.79 -8.02
C ARG A 175 -8.76 13.86 -7.03
N LYS A 176 -7.63 13.28 -7.46
CA LYS A 176 -6.79 12.40 -6.62
C LYS A 176 -6.34 13.08 -5.33
N ASP A 177 -6.17 14.40 -5.36
CA ASP A 177 -5.83 15.25 -4.22
C ASP A 177 -6.93 15.37 -3.16
N ASN A 178 -8.12 14.81 -3.41
CA ASN A 178 -9.22 14.77 -2.46
C ASN A 178 -9.34 13.42 -1.74
N TYR A 179 -8.53 12.42 -2.08
CA TYR A 179 -8.54 11.15 -1.37
C TYR A 179 -7.98 11.33 0.04
N PHE A 180 -8.86 11.22 1.03
CA PHE A 180 -8.50 11.41 2.43
C PHE A 180 -9.37 10.53 3.31
N ILE A 181 -8.74 9.75 4.18
CA ILE A 181 -9.41 8.84 5.11
C ILE A 181 -9.19 9.36 6.53
N PRO A 182 -10.12 10.13 7.12
CA PRO A 182 -9.91 10.76 8.42
C PRO A 182 -9.64 9.75 9.53
N ARG A 183 -10.35 8.61 9.50
CA ARG A 183 -10.18 7.53 10.47
C ARG A 183 -8.84 6.81 10.38
N ASP A 184 -8.01 7.10 9.37
CA ASP A 184 -6.65 6.57 9.33
C ASP A 184 -5.72 7.25 10.35
N PHE A 185 -6.13 8.41 10.91
CA PHE A 185 -5.43 9.08 12.01
C PHE A 185 -5.73 8.48 13.39
N LEU A 186 -6.66 7.53 13.47
CA LEU A 186 -6.86 6.74 14.67
C LEU A 186 -5.70 5.73 14.75
N GLU A 187 -4.75 6.02 15.64
CA GLU A 187 -3.60 5.17 15.90
C GLU A 187 -3.96 4.08 16.92
N PRO A 188 -4.11 2.81 16.50
CA PRO A 188 -4.55 1.77 17.42
C PRO A 188 -3.40 1.38 18.37
N PRO A 189 -3.66 1.25 19.69
CA PRO A 189 -2.68 0.77 20.65
C PRO A 189 -2.08 -0.60 20.28
N ALA A 190 -0.77 -0.77 20.49
CA ALA A 190 -0.06 -2.02 20.22
C ALA A 190 -0.68 -3.23 20.92
N ALA A 191 -1.18 -3.03 22.15
CA ALA A 191 -1.86 -4.05 22.93
C ALA A 191 -3.19 -4.53 22.31
N LEU A 192 -3.87 -3.69 21.52
CA LEU A 192 -5.07 -4.09 20.77
C LEU A 192 -4.69 -4.75 19.44
N LEU A 193 -3.66 -4.24 18.76
CA LEU A 193 -3.16 -4.81 17.51
C LEU A 193 -2.74 -6.28 17.70
N SER A 194 -2.01 -6.60 18.77
CA SER A 194 -1.53 -7.96 19.03
C SER A 194 -2.64 -8.96 19.36
N LYS A 195 -3.85 -8.49 19.69
CA LYS A 195 -5.02 -9.35 19.94
C LYS A 195 -5.74 -9.78 18.67
N ILE A 196 -5.51 -9.12 17.54
CA ILE A 196 -6.11 -9.48 16.26
C ILE A 196 -5.08 -10.29 15.47
N PHE A 197 -5.43 -11.50 15.04
CA PHE A 197 -4.55 -12.45 14.35
C PHE A 197 -3.25 -12.72 15.13
N PRO A 198 -3.31 -13.20 16.39
CA PRO A 198 -2.14 -13.27 17.29
C PRO A 198 -1.03 -14.22 16.81
N PHE A 199 -1.29 -15.05 15.81
CA PHE A 199 -0.33 -16.03 15.29
C PHE A 199 0.71 -15.43 14.33
N ILE A 200 0.56 -14.18 13.87
CA ILE A 200 1.42 -13.60 12.83
C ILE A 200 2.90 -13.58 13.25
N GLU A 201 3.19 -13.17 14.48
CA GLU A 201 4.56 -13.05 14.99
C GLU A 201 5.25 -14.41 15.18
N GLU A 202 4.48 -15.41 15.62
CA GLU A 202 4.93 -16.79 15.71
C GLU A 202 5.26 -17.32 14.31
N GLU A 203 4.35 -17.10 13.35
CA GLU A 203 4.52 -17.54 11.97
C GLU A 203 5.72 -16.88 11.28
N ASP A 204 6.00 -15.59 11.52
CA ASP A 204 7.23 -14.95 11.04
C ASP A 204 8.49 -15.66 11.54
N THR A 205 8.47 -16.07 12.81
CA THR A 205 9.60 -16.72 13.47
C THR A 205 9.80 -18.13 12.90
N GLU A 206 8.71 -18.87 12.71
CA GLU A 206 8.73 -20.17 12.05
C GLU A 206 9.22 -20.05 10.60
N TYR A 207 8.72 -19.07 9.83
CA TYR A 207 9.13 -18.86 8.44
C TYR A 207 10.62 -18.57 8.32
N LYS A 208 11.16 -17.68 9.16
CA LYS A 208 12.60 -17.41 9.22
C LYS A 208 13.40 -18.66 9.58
N SER A 209 12.87 -19.51 10.45
CA SER A 209 13.50 -20.78 10.83
C SER A 209 13.49 -21.77 9.66
N ARG A 210 12.39 -21.86 8.91
CA ARG A 210 12.30 -22.67 7.68
C ARG A 210 13.29 -22.20 6.62
N LEU A 211 13.43 -20.88 6.41
CA LEU A 211 14.43 -20.32 5.49
C LEU A 211 15.86 -20.69 5.88
N LYS A 212 16.20 -20.65 7.18
CA LYS A 212 17.52 -21.08 7.66
C LYS A 212 17.77 -22.57 7.46
N ARG A 213 16.74 -23.40 7.65
CA ARG A 213 16.85 -24.86 7.58
C ARG A 213 16.92 -25.39 6.15
N TYR A 214 16.08 -24.86 5.26
CA TYR A 214 15.91 -25.40 3.91
C TYR A 214 16.44 -24.47 2.82
N GLY A 215 16.82 -23.22 3.14
CA GLY A 215 17.32 -22.28 2.15
C GLY A 215 16.24 -21.81 1.18
N SER A 216 16.58 -21.74 -0.11
CA SER A 216 15.73 -21.13 -1.15
C SER A 216 14.42 -21.90 -1.41
N ILE A 217 14.37 -23.21 -1.20
CA ILE A 217 13.16 -24.02 -1.45
C ILE A 217 12.03 -23.72 -0.45
N ALA A 218 12.37 -23.18 0.73
CA ALA A 218 11.38 -22.73 1.71
C ALA A 218 10.87 -21.31 1.45
N LYS A 219 11.40 -20.58 0.44
CA LYS A 219 10.95 -19.23 0.11
C LYS A 219 9.47 -19.26 -0.28
N ASP A 220 8.71 -18.36 0.32
CA ASP A 220 7.28 -18.20 0.08
C ASP A 220 6.92 -16.71 0.13
N GLU A 221 6.96 -16.06 -1.03
CA GLU A 221 6.61 -14.62 -1.13
C GLU A 221 5.12 -14.38 -0.87
N SER A 222 4.26 -15.34 -1.25
CA SER A 222 2.83 -15.26 -1.01
C SER A 222 2.53 -15.23 0.48
N LEU A 223 3.23 -16.02 1.29
CA LEU A 223 3.11 -16.01 2.75
C LEU A 223 3.52 -14.65 3.32
N VAL A 224 4.65 -14.09 2.88
CA VAL A 224 5.11 -12.77 3.34
C VAL A 224 4.04 -11.69 3.05
N TYR A 225 3.54 -11.64 1.81
CA TYR A 225 2.48 -10.69 1.44
C TYR A 225 1.18 -10.92 2.21
N PHE A 226 0.81 -12.18 2.44
CA PHE A 226 -0.39 -12.52 3.20
C PHE A 226 -0.29 -12.04 4.65
N LEU A 227 0.84 -12.26 5.32
CA LEU A 227 1.07 -11.77 6.68
C LEU A 227 1.06 -10.24 6.75
N ASP A 228 1.63 -9.54 5.76
CA ASP A 228 1.58 -8.08 5.68
C ASP A 228 0.16 -7.54 5.50
N VAL A 229 -0.65 -8.21 4.68
CA VAL A 229 -2.08 -7.91 4.54
C VAL A 229 -2.81 -8.11 5.87
N LEU A 230 -2.54 -9.20 6.60
CA LEU A 230 -3.14 -9.41 7.92
C LEU A 230 -2.73 -8.33 8.93
N ARG A 231 -1.48 -7.88 8.93
CA ARG A 231 -1.02 -6.75 9.77
C ARG A 231 -1.77 -5.46 9.43
N LEU A 232 -1.94 -5.17 8.14
CA LEU A 232 -2.76 -4.05 7.69
C LEU A 232 -4.21 -4.20 8.18
N PHE A 233 -4.78 -5.40 8.09
CA PHE A 233 -6.13 -5.69 8.54
C PHE A 233 -6.33 -5.50 10.04
N ARG A 234 -5.33 -5.78 10.90
CA ARG A 234 -5.41 -5.44 12.34
C ARG A 234 -5.74 -3.97 12.56
N ARG A 235 -5.02 -3.09 11.87
CA ARG A 235 -5.23 -1.64 11.94
C ARG A 235 -6.59 -1.26 11.37
N ILE A 236 -6.92 -1.74 10.17
CA ILE A 236 -8.19 -1.44 9.50
C ILE A 236 -9.38 -1.85 10.37
N LEU A 237 -9.35 -3.05 10.96
CA LEU A 237 -10.40 -3.56 11.83
C LEU A 237 -10.61 -2.66 13.04
N LEU A 238 -9.55 -2.29 13.76
CA LEU A 238 -9.67 -1.41 14.93
C LEU A 238 -10.22 -0.03 14.55
N GLN A 239 -9.73 0.57 13.46
CA GLN A 239 -10.20 1.87 12.98
C GLN A 239 -11.66 1.83 12.51
N ASP A 240 -12.01 0.87 11.65
CA ASP A 240 -13.34 0.76 11.06
C ASP A 240 -14.38 0.40 12.12
N VAL A 241 -14.11 -0.60 12.97
CA VAL A 241 -15.04 -0.99 14.05
C VAL A 241 -15.23 0.15 15.05
N ALA A 242 -14.18 0.89 15.41
CA ALA A 242 -14.30 2.03 16.31
C ALA A 242 -15.19 3.14 15.71
N ALA A 243 -15.02 3.45 14.42
CA ALA A 243 -15.82 4.45 13.71
C ALA A 243 -17.28 4.01 13.52
N ILE A 244 -17.52 2.74 13.18
CA ILE A 244 -18.88 2.19 13.03
C ILE A 244 -19.59 2.15 14.38
N ALA A 245 -18.89 1.77 15.45
CA ALA A 245 -19.46 1.68 16.80
C ALA A 245 -19.99 3.04 17.33
N GLN A 246 -19.47 4.17 16.84
CA GLN A 246 -20.00 5.50 17.18
C GLN A 246 -21.43 5.70 16.67
N LYS A 247 -21.79 5.05 15.56
CA LYS A 247 -23.10 5.16 14.91
C LYS A 247 -24.01 3.96 15.19
N GLN A 248 -23.40 2.80 15.44
CA GLN A 248 -24.08 1.52 15.65
C GLN A 248 -23.52 0.84 16.91
N PRO A 249 -23.97 1.24 18.11
CA PRO A 249 -23.50 0.66 19.38
C PRO A 249 -23.85 -0.82 19.56
N ASP A 250 -24.81 -1.33 18.80
CA ASP A 250 -25.29 -2.71 18.80
C ASP A 250 -24.55 -3.62 17.80
N LEU A 251 -23.50 -3.10 17.14
CA LEU A 251 -22.68 -3.84 16.18
C LEU A 251 -22.24 -5.19 16.77
N SER A 252 -22.58 -6.27 16.08
CA SER A 252 -22.36 -7.64 16.59
C SER A 252 -20.88 -7.98 16.84
N LEU A 253 -19.95 -7.34 16.13
CA LEU A 253 -18.52 -7.51 16.37
C LEU A 253 -18.08 -7.07 17.78
N LEU A 254 -18.79 -6.12 18.40
CA LEU A 254 -18.45 -5.60 19.73
C LEU A 254 -18.60 -6.64 20.85
N ARG A 255 -19.18 -7.81 20.56
CA ARG A 255 -19.32 -8.92 21.52
C ARG A 255 -18.04 -9.75 21.67
N TYR A 256 -17.09 -9.60 20.75
CA TYR A 256 -15.89 -10.44 20.67
C TYR A 256 -14.63 -9.66 21.02
N SER A 257 -13.64 -10.34 21.59
CA SER A 257 -12.32 -9.74 21.86
C SER A 257 -11.61 -9.39 20.56
N PRO A 258 -10.89 -8.25 20.47
CA PRO A 258 -10.67 -7.28 21.55
C PRO A 258 -11.75 -6.20 21.66
N PHE A 259 -12.78 -6.22 20.82
CA PHE A 259 -13.79 -5.17 20.72
C PHE A 259 -14.73 -5.06 21.93
N ASN A 260 -14.83 -6.12 22.73
CA ASN A 260 -15.58 -6.14 23.98
C ASN A 260 -14.78 -5.69 25.21
N THR A 261 -13.52 -5.26 25.03
CA THR A 261 -12.62 -4.95 26.14
C THR A 261 -12.65 -3.46 26.53
N PRO A 262 -12.40 -3.11 27.80
CA PRO A 262 -12.29 -1.72 28.22
C PRO A 262 -11.22 -0.93 27.45
N ALA A 263 -10.11 -1.59 27.10
CA ALA A 263 -9.05 -1.00 26.31
C ALA A 263 -9.54 -0.55 24.92
N PHE A 264 -10.35 -1.38 24.25
CA PHE A 264 -10.96 -0.99 22.99
C PHE A 264 -11.99 0.13 23.16
N HIS A 265 -12.84 0.08 24.19
CA HIS A 265 -13.81 1.14 24.44
C HIS A 265 -13.15 2.49 24.73
N ALA A 266 -12.06 2.51 25.49
CA ALA A 266 -11.26 3.71 25.72
C ALA A 266 -10.68 4.27 24.40
N TYR A 267 -10.09 3.41 23.56
CA TYR A 267 -9.64 3.80 22.23
C TYR A 267 -10.78 4.34 21.35
N ALA A 268 -11.90 3.61 21.28
CA ALA A 268 -13.05 3.99 20.46
C ALA A 268 -13.70 5.31 20.92
N SER A 269 -13.66 5.65 22.21
CA SER A 269 -14.20 6.91 22.73
C SER A 269 -13.52 8.16 22.15
N THR A 270 -12.29 8.04 21.65
CA THR A 270 -11.54 9.14 21.04
C THR A 270 -11.90 9.39 19.57
N THR A 271 -12.72 8.52 18.97
CA THR A 271 -12.89 8.41 17.52
C THR A 271 -13.41 9.69 16.87
N ASN A 272 -14.53 10.23 17.36
CA ASN A 272 -15.17 11.41 16.76
C ASN A 272 -14.24 12.63 16.81
N SER A 273 -13.61 12.87 17.97
CA SER A 273 -12.69 14.00 18.15
C SER A 273 -11.50 13.94 17.18
N ILE A 274 -10.89 12.77 17.02
CA ILE A 274 -9.74 12.60 16.11
C ILE A 274 -10.17 12.76 14.66
N ILE A 275 -11.30 12.16 14.26
CA ILE A 275 -11.84 12.28 12.89
C ILE A 275 -12.16 13.75 12.57
N GLU A 276 -12.87 14.45 13.45
CA GLU A 276 -13.23 15.86 13.27
C GLU A 276 -11.99 16.74 13.13
N LYS A 277 -10.99 16.54 13.99
CA LYS A 277 -9.71 17.26 13.92
C LYS A 277 -8.98 16.98 12.60
N ALA A 278 -8.92 15.72 12.19
CA ALA A 278 -8.26 15.32 10.94
C ALA A 278 -8.97 15.94 9.72
N GLU A 279 -10.30 15.95 9.70
CA GLU A 279 -11.08 16.60 8.65
C GLU A 279 -10.90 18.12 8.62
N ALA A 280 -10.90 18.78 9.80
CA ALA A 280 -10.68 20.21 9.90
C ALA A 280 -9.31 20.60 9.34
N GLN A 281 -8.26 19.87 9.73
CA GLN A 281 -6.92 20.08 9.21
C GLN A 281 -6.85 19.85 7.69
N ALA A 282 -7.50 18.80 7.18
CA ALA A 282 -7.54 18.53 5.74
C ALA A 282 -8.33 19.59 4.95
N ARG A 283 -9.34 20.23 5.55
CA ARG A 283 -10.05 21.38 4.94
C ARG A 283 -9.16 22.62 4.91
N GLU A 284 -8.54 22.96 6.04
CA GLU A 284 -7.62 24.10 6.15
C GLU A 284 -6.45 23.97 5.16
N ASN A 285 -5.78 22.81 5.13
CA ASN A 285 -4.68 22.54 4.20
C ASN A 285 -5.10 22.69 2.72
N ARG A 286 -6.35 22.41 2.38
CA ARG A 286 -6.87 22.59 1.01
C ARG A 286 -7.18 24.04 0.69
N GLN A 287 -7.71 24.80 1.65
CA GLN A 287 -7.97 26.24 1.49
C GLN A 287 -6.67 27.03 1.35
N ASN A 288 -5.65 26.69 2.15
CA ASN A 288 -4.37 27.39 2.16
C ASN A 288 -3.40 26.91 1.07
N LEU A 289 -3.79 25.94 0.22
CA LEU A 289 -2.92 25.37 -0.81
C LEU A 289 -2.35 26.43 -1.77
N PRO A 290 -3.11 27.42 -2.27
CA PRO A 290 -2.57 28.46 -3.15
C PRO A 290 -1.48 29.28 -2.45
N GLU A 291 -1.70 29.68 -1.20
CA GLU A 291 -0.72 30.46 -0.42
C GLU A 291 0.53 29.63 -0.10
N GLN A 292 0.36 28.35 0.28
CA GLN A 292 1.47 27.43 0.51
C GLN A 292 2.31 27.21 -0.75
N LEU A 293 1.67 27.10 -1.92
CA LEU A 293 2.39 27.02 -3.19
C LEU A 293 3.16 28.30 -3.46
N THR A 294 2.55 29.47 -3.30
CA THR A 294 3.22 30.77 -3.50
C THR A 294 4.42 30.93 -2.54
N GLN A 295 4.26 30.57 -1.26
CA GLN A 295 5.35 30.60 -0.27
C GLN A 295 6.47 29.62 -0.63
N THR A 296 6.13 28.41 -1.06
CA THR A 296 7.12 27.40 -1.47
C THR A 296 7.88 27.85 -2.72
N PHE A 297 7.19 28.42 -3.71
CA PHE A 297 7.83 28.99 -4.90
C PHE A 297 8.72 30.17 -4.54
N ALA A 298 8.26 31.09 -3.68
CA ALA A 298 9.07 32.21 -3.21
C ALA A 298 10.33 31.73 -2.49
N ALA A 299 10.20 30.78 -1.57
CA ALA A 299 11.33 30.19 -0.85
C ALA A 299 12.32 29.50 -1.80
N HIS A 300 11.83 28.77 -2.80
CA HIS A 300 12.68 28.12 -3.80
C HIS A 300 13.39 29.14 -4.69
N LEU A 301 12.71 30.21 -5.11
CA LEU A 301 13.32 31.30 -5.88
C LEU A 301 14.40 32.02 -5.06
N SER A 302 14.13 32.30 -3.78
CA SER A 302 15.12 32.87 -2.86
C SER A 302 16.33 31.95 -2.66
N ALA A 303 16.12 30.65 -2.52
CA ALA A 303 17.21 29.67 -2.40
C ALA A 303 18.07 29.60 -3.67
N VAL A 304 17.44 29.59 -4.85
CA VAL A 304 18.15 29.63 -6.15
C VAL A 304 18.93 30.93 -6.29
N HIS A 305 18.33 32.06 -5.92
CA HIS A 305 19.00 33.37 -5.99
C HIS A 305 20.24 33.41 -5.08
N LEU A 306 20.11 32.92 -3.84
CA LEU A 306 21.23 32.84 -2.91
C LEU A 306 22.35 31.95 -3.43
N GLN A 307 22.00 30.78 -3.99
CA GLN A 307 22.98 29.87 -4.59
C GLN A 307 23.71 30.53 -5.78
N GLN A 308 22.99 31.28 -6.60
CA GLN A 308 23.57 32.00 -7.74
C GLN A 308 24.51 33.12 -7.27
N GLN A 309 24.16 33.86 -6.22
CA GLN A 309 25.05 34.86 -5.61
C GLN A 309 26.33 34.22 -5.06
N LEU A 310 26.22 33.11 -4.34
CA LEU A 310 27.39 32.38 -3.84
C LEU A 310 28.29 31.93 -4.99
N GLN A 311 27.71 31.45 -6.08
CA GLN A 311 28.47 31.04 -7.27
C GLN A 311 29.14 32.24 -7.96
N GLN A 312 28.47 33.39 -8.04
CA GLN A 312 29.05 34.62 -8.59
C GLN A 312 30.21 35.11 -7.72
N ASN A 313 30.05 35.15 -6.40
CA ASN A 313 31.13 35.54 -5.47
C ASN A 313 32.34 34.60 -5.60
N GLN A 314 32.12 33.29 -5.72
CA GLN A 314 33.21 32.32 -5.95
C GLN A 314 33.92 32.55 -7.30
N LEU A 315 33.17 32.90 -8.35
CA LEU A 315 33.75 33.24 -9.65
C LEU A 315 34.53 34.55 -9.60
N GLU A 316 34.07 35.54 -8.85
CA GLU A 316 34.80 36.79 -8.61
C GLU A 316 36.07 36.56 -7.80
N GLU A 317 36.02 35.78 -6.72
CA GLU A 317 37.22 35.39 -5.94
C GLU A 317 38.23 34.63 -6.80
N LEU A 318 37.77 33.70 -7.65
CA LEU A 318 38.63 32.99 -8.61
C LEU A 318 39.23 33.95 -9.65
N ARG A 319 38.44 34.89 -10.17
CA ARG A 319 38.89 35.90 -11.12
C ARG A 319 39.94 36.81 -10.48
N ASP A 320 39.73 37.27 -9.26
CA ASP A 320 40.65 38.12 -8.53
C ASP A 320 41.93 37.37 -8.13
N ALA A 321 41.84 36.08 -7.79
CA ALA A 321 43.00 35.23 -7.61
C ALA A 321 43.83 35.08 -8.90
N ILE A 322 43.16 34.89 -10.05
CA ILE A 322 43.82 34.79 -11.36
C ILE A 322 44.45 36.14 -11.75
N LEU A 323 43.74 37.26 -11.56
CA LEU A 323 44.24 38.61 -11.85
C LEU A 323 45.36 39.03 -10.89
N GLY A 324 45.29 38.61 -9.63
CA GLY A 324 46.36 38.76 -8.64
C GLY A 324 47.63 38.01 -9.03
N ILE A 325 47.50 36.80 -9.59
CA ILE A 325 48.62 36.04 -10.17
C ILE A 325 49.14 36.71 -11.47
N ALA A 326 48.27 37.39 -12.22
CA ALA A 326 48.60 38.10 -13.45
C ALA A 326 49.13 39.53 -13.25
N THR A 327 49.43 39.98 -12.02
CA THR A 327 50.20 41.21 -11.82
C THR A 327 51.71 40.95 -12.02
N PRO A 328 52.35 41.56 -13.03
CA PRO A 328 53.77 41.38 -13.29
C PRO A 328 54.58 42.20 -12.27
N GLY A 329 54.82 41.63 -11.09
CA GLY A 329 55.57 42.35 -10.07
C GLY A 329 56.16 41.56 -8.91
N ALA A 330 55.87 40.26 -8.76
CA ALA A 330 56.33 39.50 -7.59
C ALA A 330 56.74 38.05 -7.88
N PHE A 331 57.46 37.82 -8.97
CA PHE A 331 58.33 36.63 -9.08
C PHE A 331 59.76 37.02 -8.67
N SER A 332 59.97 37.21 -7.37
CA SER A 332 61.30 37.33 -6.78
C SER A 332 61.46 36.39 -5.59
N ALA A 333 62.48 35.53 -5.70
CA ALA A 333 63.26 34.97 -4.59
C ALA A 333 62.73 33.79 -3.74
N LYS A 334 61.81 32.92 -4.21
CA LYS A 334 61.54 31.64 -3.51
C LYS A 334 61.60 30.35 -4.33
N LYS A 335 62.06 30.40 -5.59
CA LYS A 335 62.28 29.19 -6.43
C LYS A 335 63.74 28.96 -6.83
N ARG A 336 64.69 29.39 -5.98
CA ARG A 336 66.10 28.94 -5.96
C ARG A 336 66.38 28.22 -4.65
N LYS A 337 65.73 27.08 -4.43
CA LYS A 337 66.15 26.08 -3.43
C LYS A 337 65.53 24.69 -3.65
N ALA A 338 64.52 24.57 -4.52
CA ALA A 338 63.90 23.29 -4.88
C ALA A 338 64.37 22.74 -6.25
N LEU A 339 65.43 23.32 -6.84
CA LEU A 339 66.00 22.89 -8.13
C LEU A 339 67.48 22.49 -8.03
N SER A 340 68.05 22.43 -6.82
CA SER A 340 69.42 21.95 -6.57
C SER A 340 69.47 20.59 -5.86
N GLU A 341 68.33 19.89 -5.72
CA GLU A 341 68.25 18.54 -5.12
C GLU A 341 67.75 17.49 -6.13
N PHE A 342 67.81 17.80 -7.44
CA PHE A 342 67.45 16.90 -8.54
C PHE A 342 68.65 16.47 -9.40
N GLU A 343 69.88 16.82 -9.00
CA GLU A 343 71.13 16.45 -9.71
C GLU A 343 71.92 15.30 -9.04
N ASP A 344 71.36 14.59 -8.06
CA ASP A 344 71.96 13.35 -7.55
C ASP A 344 71.10 12.14 -7.93
N GLY A 345 71.47 11.53 -9.06
CA GLY A 345 70.78 10.43 -9.71
C GLY A 345 70.60 9.18 -8.84
N LYS A 346 69.39 8.99 -8.31
CA LYS A 346 68.86 7.69 -7.91
C LYS A 346 67.41 7.55 -8.36
N SER A 347 67.18 6.68 -9.35
CA SER A 347 65.85 6.32 -9.85
C SER A 347 65.04 5.54 -8.81
N PRO A 348 63.78 5.91 -8.55
CA PRO A 348 62.81 5.03 -7.90
C PRO A 348 61.67 4.59 -8.84
N PRO A 349 60.90 3.57 -8.45
CA PRO A 349 60.35 2.57 -9.36
C PRO A 349 58.91 2.82 -9.82
N HIS A 350 58.55 2.14 -10.91
CA HIS A 350 57.20 1.94 -11.43
C HIS A 350 56.18 1.56 -10.34
N LEU A 351 55.04 2.25 -10.29
CA LEU A 351 53.85 1.77 -9.60
C LEU A 351 52.62 1.78 -10.50
N SER A 352 52.13 0.54 -10.65
CA SER A 352 50.98 0.07 -11.39
C SER A 352 49.65 0.62 -10.84
N THR A 353 48.76 0.97 -11.77
CA THR A 353 47.34 1.21 -11.53
C THR A 353 46.62 -0.11 -11.22
N ARG A 354 45.94 -0.18 -10.08
CA ARG A 354 44.89 -1.16 -9.82
C ARG A 354 43.63 -0.45 -9.31
N ARG A 355 42.59 -0.47 -10.14
CA ARG A 355 41.19 -0.32 -9.75
C ARG A 355 40.70 -1.62 -9.12
N SER A 356 39.93 -1.54 -8.06
CA SER A 356 38.98 -2.58 -7.64
C SER A 356 37.87 -1.89 -6.84
N ILE A 357 36.68 -1.80 -7.46
CA ILE A 357 35.38 -2.35 -7.03
C ILE A 357 34.68 -1.48 -5.98
#